data_AF-A0A846LL62-F1
#
_entry.id   AF-A0A846LL62-F1
#
_cell.length_a   1.000
_cell.length_b   1.000
_cell.length_c   1.000
_cell.angle_alpha   90.00
_cell.angle_beta   90.00
_cell.angle_gamma   90.00
#
_symmetry.space_group_name_H-M   'P 1'
#
loop_
_entity.id
_entity.type
_entity.pdbx_description
1 polymer ?
#
loop_
_entity_poly.entity_id
_entity_poly.type
_entity_poly.pdbx_seq_one_letter_code
_entity_poly.pdbx_strand_id
1 'polypeptide(L)'
;MTGSLRITERCRVVVDNDWAGDPDGLVALAHHLLSAANRVVAVTSSHLSPVFGPPAGGAAAGTALAQQLVDLVDGPHRPVVASGCDVPIDGGDTRSGAADVIVAEARREDPLPLFLVCAGPLTNVAQALRQAPEIAQRLTLVWVGGALDGGAFEYNRETDAQAAREVLACRDLAISQFPLETYRRCTYSVAELEQDLGGSGRVGAWLWQRYVELPVPDFLPQPETWPLGDSPPVLVTALDDAACSWTESLVAPGGAVRRVCTDVDTRLLVADLLARLRRHERRQGS
;
A
#
# COMPACT_ATOMS: atom_id res chain seq x y z
N MET A 1 -30.36 -12.34 17.13
CA MET A 1 -29.35 -12.97 16.27
C MET A 1 -29.28 -12.18 14.97
N THR A 2 -28.30 -11.29 14.84
CA THR A 2 -28.11 -10.52 13.60
C THR A 2 -27.30 -11.37 12.63
N GLY A 3 -27.97 -11.94 11.63
CA GLY A 3 -27.30 -12.63 10.53
C GLY A 3 -26.43 -11.64 9.76
N SER A 4 -25.16 -11.97 9.55
CA SER A 4 -24.25 -11.20 8.70
C SER A 4 -23.82 -12.07 7.52
N LEU A 5 -23.70 -11.46 6.33
CA LEU A 5 -23.14 -12.15 5.17
C LEU A 5 -21.71 -12.57 5.47
N ARG A 6 -21.40 -13.84 5.23
CA ARG A 6 -20.05 -14.38 5.37
C ARG A 6 -19.23 -14.00 4.14
N ILE A 7 -18.18 -13.21 4.34
CA ILE A 7 -17.19 -12.90 3.31
C ILE A 7 -16.05 -13.91 3.44
N THR A 8 -15.64 -14.52 2.32
CA THR A 8 -14.50 -15.44 2.26
C THR A 8 -13.21 -14.68 1.97
N GLU A 9 -12.10 -15.13 2.53
CA GLU A 9 -10.79 -14.65 2.14
C GLU A 9 -10.51 -14.99 0.67
N ARG A 10 -9.97 -14.02 -0.07
CA ARG A 10 -9.66 -14.10 -1.50
C ARG A 10 -8.16 -14.20 -1.72
N CYS A 11 -7.36 -13.56 -0.86
CA CYS A 11 -5.92 -13.51 -1.03
C CYS A 11 -5.17 -13.27 0.28
N ARG A 12 -3.87 -13.57 0.24
CA ARG A 12 -2.89 -13.07 1.20
C ARG A 12 -2.33 -11.76 0.68
N VAL A 13 -2.05 -10.84 1.58
CA VAL A 13 -1.50 -9.53 1.22
C VAL A 13 -0.30 -9.20 2.09
N VAL A 14 0.81 -8.84 1.46
CA VAL A 14 1.88 -8.06 2.09
C VAL A 14 1.66 -6.61 1.67
N VAL A 15 1.64 -5.68 2.62
CA VAL A 15 1.49 -4.24 2.33
C VAL A 15 2.81 -3.53 2.66
N ASP A 16 3.41 -2.91 1.67
CA ASP A 16 4.66 -2.16 1.76
C ASP A 16 4.40 -0.67 1.52
N ASN A 17 4.88 0.19 2.42
CA ASN A 17 4.78 1.64 2.25
C ASN A 17 5.79 2.40 3.12
N ASP A 18 5.99 3.69 2.87
CA ASP A 18 6.79 4.61 3.66
C ASP A 18 5.95 5.31 4.76
N TRP A 19 5.38 4.53 5.69
CA TRP A 19 4.32 4.93 6.66
C TRP A 19 4.54 6.21 7.51
N ALA A 20 5.76 6.75 7.54
CA ALA A 20 6.09 8.00 8.21
C ALA A 20 6.05 9.24 7.27
N GLY A 21 5.67 9.03 6.00
CA GLY A 21 5.54 10.03 4.94
C GLY A 21 4.11 10.55 4.82
N ASP A 22 3.50 10.36 3.65
CA ASP A 22 2.11 10.78 3.43
C ASP A 22 1.16 9.96 4.33
N PRO A 23 0.29 10.60 5.13
CA PRO A 23 -0.68 9.91 5.98
C PRO A 23 -1.68 9.01 5.23
N ASP A 24 -1.89 9.21 3.92
CA ASP A 24 -2.85 8.39 3.16
C ASP A 24 -2.45 6.91 3.07
N GLY A 25 -1.16 6.60 3.13
CA GLY A 25 -0.65 5.24 3.25
C GLY A 25 -1.21 4.50 4.47
N LEU A 26 -1.29 5.17 5.63
CA LEU A 26 -1.89 4.58 6.85
C LEU A 26 -3.40 4.35 6.68
N VAL A 27 -4.09 5.22 5.94
CA VAL A 27 -5.52 5.02 5.60
C VAL A 27 -5.70 3.76 4.74
N ALA A 28 -4.83 3.56 3.74
CA ALA A 28 -4.83 2.37 2.91
C ALA A 28 -4.57 1.09 3.73
N LEU A 29 -3.59 1.12 4.65
CA LEU A 29 -3.31 0.00 5.54
C LEU A 29 -4.51 -0.34 6.44
N ALA A 30 -5.18 0.66 7.02
CA ALA A 30 -6.40 0.44 7.78
C ALA A 30 -7.48 -0.24 6.93
N HIS A 31 -7.64 0.17 5.67
CA HIS A 31 -8.59 -0.45 4.74
C HIS A 31 -8.27 -1.92 4.49
N HIS A 32 -7.01 -2.25 4.24
CA HIS A 32 -6.57 -3.64 4.06
C HIS A 32 -6.78 -4.48 5.33
N LEU A 33 -6.41 -3.98 6.50
CA LEU A 33 -6.59 -4.70 7.78
C LEU A 33 -8.07 -4.95 8.12
N LEU A 34 -8.96 -4.02 7.77
CA LEU A 34 -10.41 -4.13 7.99
C LEU A 34 -11.14 -4.92 6.90
N SER A 35 -10.43 -5.33 5.86
CA SER A 35 -10.97 -6.07 4.72
C SER A 35 -10.99 -7.57 4.97
N ALA A 36 -12.16 -8.12 5.30
CA ALA A 36 -12.34 -9.56 5.56
C ALA A 36 -12.01 -10.48 4.37
N ALA A 37 -11.92 -9.94 3.15
CA ALA A 37 -11.46 -10.68 1.97
C ALA A 37 -9.92 -10.78 1.91
N ASN A 38 -9.20 -9.95 2.66
CA ASN A 38 -7.75 -9.96 2.72
C ASN A 38 -7.29 -10.68 3.98
N ARG A 39 -6.32 -11.58 3.81
CA ARG A 39 -5.45 -12.02 4.90
C ARG A 39 -4.15 -11.21 4.84
N VAL A 40 -4.07 -10.12 5.59
CA VAL A 40 -2.81 -9.35 5.69
C VAL A 40 -1.80 -10.19 6.48
N VAL A 41 -0.74 -10.63 5.81
CA VAL A 41 0.26 -11.55 6.38
C VAL A 41 1.52 -10.82 6.84
N ALA A 42 1.85 -9.70 6.19
CA ALA A 42 2.92 -8.82 6.64
C ALA A 42 2.65 -7.36 6.26
N VAL A 43 3.28 -6.47 7.02
CA VAL A 43 3.37 -5.04 6.74
C VAL A 43 4.84 -4.67 6.74
N THR A 44 5.33 -4.11 5.64
CA THR A 44 6.74 -3.74 5.50
C THR A 44 6.90 -2.23 5.38
N SER A 45 7.94 -1.68 5.99
CA SER A 45 8.21 -0.24 5.93
C SER A 45 9.33 0.07 4.96
N SER A 46 9.07 0.96 4.03
CA SER A 46 10.06 1.53 3.12
C SER A 46 10.63 2.83 3.67
N HIS A 47 11.72 3.32 3.07
CA HIS A 47 12.34 4.58 3.44
C HIS A 47 11.65 5.76 2.77
N LEU A 48 11.83 6.95 3.35
CA LEU A 48 11.32 8.20 2.82
C LEU A 48 12.31 8.83 1.85
N SER A 49 11.79 9.55 0.86
CA SER A 49 12.61 10.51 0.12
C SER A 49 13.16 11.57 1.07
N PRO A 50 14.46 11.93 1.00
CA PRO A 50 15.01 13.03 1.80
C PRO A 50 14.37 14.40 1.52
N VAL A 51 13.58 14.51 0.44
CA VAL A 51 12.81 15.72 0.09
C VAL A 51 11.58 15.89 1.00
N PHE A 52 11.00 14.79 1.47
CA PHE A 52 9.75 14.76 2.24
C PHE A 52 9.91 14.15 3.64
N GLY A 53 11.07 13.55 3.93
CA GLY A 53 11.40 12.95 5.22
C GLY A 53 12.78 13.38 5.74
N PRO A 54 13.12 13.00 6.99
CA PRO A 54 14.40 13.34 7.55
C PRO A 54 15.56 12.63 6.82
N PRO A 55 16.77 13.23 6.78
CA PRO A 55 17.92 12.63 6.09
C PRO A 55 18.35 11.25 6.59
N ALA A 56 17.92 10.87 7.80
CA ALA A 56 18.18 9.57 8.41
C ALA A 56 17.30 8.43 7.85
N GLY A 57 16.38 8.75 6.93
CA GLY A 57 15.39 7.82 6.41
C GLY A 57 14.11 7.77 7.25
N GLY A 58 13.29 6.75 7.04
CA GLY A 58 11.95 6.68 7.63
C GLY A 58 11.46 5.27 7.94
N ALA A 59 12.22 4.22 7.59
CA ALA A 59 11.74 2.85 7.68
C ALA A 59 11.45 2.43 9.13
N ALA A 60 12.32 2.78 10.09
CA ALA A 60 12.11 2.42 11.50
C ALA A 60 10.92 3.19 12.12
N ALA A 61 10.78 4.48 11.81
CA ALA A 61 9.66 5.30 12.29
C ALA A 61 8.33 4.82 11.68
N GLY A 62 8.33 4.53 10.39
CA GLY A 62 7.18 3.98 9.69
C GLY A 62 6.76 2.61 10.24
N THR A 63 7.72 1.73 10.54
CA THR A 63 7.48 0.44 11.22
C THR A 63 6.74 0.64 12.55
N ALA A 64 7.13 1.64 13.34
CA ALA A 64 6.46 1.92 14.62
C ALA A 64 5.01 2.41 14.43
N LEU A 65 4.74 3.25 13.42
CA LEU A 65 3.39 3.72 13.08
C LEU A 65 2.50 2.58 12.56
N ALA A 66 3.04 1.75 11.67
CA ALA A 66 2.35 0.56 11.15
C ALA A 66 2.00 -0.41 12.29
N GLN A 67 2.94 -0.66 13.22
CA GLN A 67 2.70 -1.51 14.38
C GLN A 67 1.58 -0.96 15.26
N GLN A 68 1.59 0.36 15.54
CA GLN A 68 0.51 1.00 16.30
C GLN A 68 -0.86 0.82 15.63
N LEU A 69 -0.94 0.98 14.31
CA LEU A 69 -2.20 0.81 13.59
C LEU A 69 -2.67 -0.67 13.59
N VAL A 70 -1.74 -1.62 13.41
CA VAL A 70 -2.05 -3.06 13.52
C VAL A 70 -2.62 -3.40 14.89
N ASP A 71 -2.00 -2.88 15.96
CA ASP A 71 -2.46 -3.10 17.33
C ASP A 71 -3.79 -2.38 17.62
N LEU A 72 -4.01 -1.19 17.04
CA LEU A 72 -5.25 -0.44 17.22
C LEU A 72 -6.43 -1.09 16.50
N VAL A 73 -6.20 -1.66 15.31
CA VAL A 73 -7.23 -2.41 14.56
C VAL A 73 -7.52 -3.75 15.22
N ASP A 74 -6.56 -4.39 15.90
CA ASP A 74 -6.73 -5.66 16.63
C ASP A 74 -7.56 -6.69 15.84
N GLY A 75 -7.14 -6.91 14.59
CA GLY A 75 -7.81 -7.83 13.67
C GLY A 75 -7.60 -9.30 14.04
N PRO A 76 -8.38 -10.22 13.44
CA PRO A 76 -8.25 -11.66 13.68
C PRO A 76 -6.91 -12.24 13.20
N HIS A 77 -6.23 -11.53 12.30
CA HIS A 77 -4.89 -11.84 11.83
C HIS A 77 -3.96 -10.72 12.26
N ARG A 78 -2.86 -11.08 12.93
CA ARG A 78 -1.81 -10.14 13.31
C ARG A 78 -0.63 -10.32 12.36
N PRO A 79 -0.47 -9.44 11.35
CA PRO A 79 0.64 -9.53 10.41
C PRO A 79 1.98 -9.29 11.12
N VAL A 80 3.05 -9.85 10.55
CA VAL A 80 4.41 -9.46 10.94
C VAL A 80 4.65 -8.03 10.43
N VAL A 81 5.14 -7.14 11.29
CA VAL A 81 5.56 -5.79 10.89
C VAL A 81 7.08 -5.74 10.85
N ALA A 82 7.65 -5.41 9.69
CA ALA A 82 9.09 -5.49 9.47
C ALA A 82 9.65 -4.22 8.79
N SER A 83 10.80 -3.77 9.29
CA SER A 83 11.49 -2.60 8.74
C SER A 83 12.31 -2.95 7.50
N GLY A 84 12.25 -2.07 6.50
CA GLY A 84 13.18 -1.99 5.39
C GLY A 84 14.49 -1.29 5.76
N CYS A 85 15.28 -0.97 4.73
CA CYS A 85 16.51 -0.20 4.86
C CYS A 85 16.33 1.26 4.41
N ASP A 86 17.10 2.16 5.02
CA ASP A 86 17.09 3.60 4.72
C ASP A 86 18.07 4.01 3.61
N VAL A 87 18.50 3.05 2.80
CA VAL A 87 19.36 3.28 1.62
C VAL A 87 18.65 2.84 0.34
N PRO A 88 18.82 3.57 -0.77
CA PRO A 88 18.40 3.12 -2.10
C PRO A 88 19.08 1.82 -2.51
N ILE A 89 18.51 1.12 -3.50
CA ILE A 89 18.96 -0.23 -3.91
C ILE A 89 20.39 -0.28 -4.47
N ASP A 90 20.93 0.86 -4.93
CA ASP A 90 22.31 1.05 -5.39
C ASP A 90 23.20 1.77 -4.36
N GLY A 91 22.66 2.08 -3.18
CA GLY A 91 23.32 2.81 -2.10
C GLY A 91 24.16 1.95 -1.15
N GLY A 92 24.18 0.62 -1.29
CA GLY A 92 24.98 -0.28 -0.45
C GLY A 92 24.29 -1.58 -0.07
N ASP A 93 24.41 -2.00 1.20
CA ASP A 93 23.72 -3.18 1.73
C ASP A 93 22.26 -2.86 2.04
N THR A 94 21.37 -3.43 1.25
CA THR A 94 19.92 -3.21 1.30
C THR A 94 19.17 -4.37 1.94
N ARG A 95 19.88 -5.37 2.49
CA ARG A 95 19.25 -6.49 3.22
C ARG A 95 18.48 -5.96 4.42
N SER A 96 17.25 -6.46 4.60
CA SER A 96 16.34 -5.95 5.62
C SER A 96 15.31 -7.00 6.02
N GLY A 97 14.70 -6.82 7.19
CA GLY A 97 13.61 -7.68 7.65
C GLY A 97 12.38 -7.61 6.72
N ALA A 98 12.14 -6.46 6.09
CA ALA A 98 11.10 -6.31 5.08
C ALA A 98 11.31 -7.25 3.88
N ALA A 99 12.51 -7.26 3.29
CA ALA A 99 12.84 -8.15 2.19
C ALA A 99 12.74 -9.63 2.61
N ASP A 100 13.27 -9.98 3.80
CA ASP A 100 13.21 -11.33 4.32
C ASP A 100 11.78 -11.85 4.48
N VAL A 101 10.87 -11.02 5.00
CA VAL A 101 9.46 -11.37 5.19
C VAL A 101 8.72 -11.50 3.86
N ILE A 102 8.99 -10.64 2.87
CA ILE A 102 8.45 -10.78 1.52
C ILE A 102 8.85 -12.13 0.91
N VAL A 103 10.14 -12.48 1.00
CA VAL A 103 10.66 -13.77 0.51
C VAL A 103 9.99 -14.94 1.23
N ALA A 104 9.85 -14.86 2.55
CA ALA A 104 9.24 -15.92 3.36
C ALA A 104 7.77 -16.16 2.99
N GLU A 105 6.96 -15.10 2.88
CA GLU A 105 5.54 -15.23 2.53
C GLU A 105 5.33 -15.70 1.09
N ALA A 106 6.18 -15.26 0.15
CA ALA A 106 6.12 -15.72 -1.24
C ALA A 106 6.51 -17.19 -1.41
N ARG A 107 7.40 -17.71 -0.57
CA ARG A 107 7.77 -19.14 -0.54
C ARG A 107 6.78 -20.01 0.21
N ARG A 108 5.94 -19.42 1.07
CA ARG A 108 4.98 -20.15 1.88
C ARG A 108 3.88 -20.76 1.01
N GLU A 109 3.73 -22.07 1.11
CA GLU A 109 2.61 -22.81 0.51
C GLU A 109 1.29 -22.40 1.19
N ASP A 110 0.36 -21.88 0.40
CA ASP A 110 -0.99 -21.51 0.84
C ASP A 110 -1.90 -21.55 -0.39
N PRO A 111 -3.15 -22.03 -0.27
CA PRO A 111 -4.10 -22.02 -1.38
C PRO A 111 -4.49 -20.61 -1.85
N LEU A 112 -4.32 -19.59 -1.01
CA LEU A 112 -4.61 -18.21 -1.37
C LEU A 112 -3.44 -17.58 -2.13
N PRO A 113 -3.70 -16.89 -3.25
CA PRO A 113 -2.67 -16.15 -3.98
C PRO A 113 -2.08 -15.04 -3.11
N LEU A 114 -0.81 -14.71 -3.34
CA LEU A 114 -0.12 -13.62 -2.66
C LEU A 114 -0.10 -12.36 -3.54
N PHE A 115 -0.61 -11.27 -3.00
CA PHE A 115 -0.41 -9.93 -3.54
C PHE A 115 0.57 -9.17 -2.67
N LEU A 116 1.59 -8.58 -3.30
CA LEU A 116 2.46 -7.59 -2.68
C LEU A 116 1.95 -6.22 -3.10
N VAL A 117 1.22 -5.55 -2.23
CA VAL A 117 0.81 -4.16 -2.42
C VAL A 117 1.98 -3.29 -2.01
N CYS A 118 2.49 -2.47 -2.92
CA CYS A 118 3.55 -1.52 -2.63
C CYS A 118 3.04 -0.13 -3.00
N ALA A 119 2.96 0.76 -2.02
CA ALA A 119 2.58 2.14 -2.21
C ALA A 119 3.69 3.12 -1.79
N GLY A 120 4.91 2.60 -1.62
CA GLY A 120 6.15 3.36 -1.45
C GLY A 120 7.16 3.08 -2.56
N PRO A 121 8.45 3.41 -2.36
CA PRO A 121 9.51 3.04 -3.29
C PRO A 121 9.69 1.52 -3.36
N LEU A 122 10.13 1.04 -4.53
CA LEU A 122 10.26 -0.40 -4.81
C LEU A 122 11.52 -1.06 -4.19
N THR A 123 12.22 -0.41 -3.27
CA THR A 123 13.49 -0.87 -2.69
C THR A 123 13.36 -2.24 -2.02
N ASN A 124 12.36 -2.42 -1.16
CA ASN A 124 12.11 -3.70 -0.48
C ASN A 124 11.77 -4.82 -1.48
N VAL A 125 11.01 -4.48 -2.52
CA VAL A 125 10.63 -5.42 -3.60
C VAL A 125 11.86 -5.84 -4.42
N ALA A 126 12.67 -4.88 -4.85
CA ALA A 126 13.89 -5.11 -5.59
C ALA A 126 14.86 -5.98 -4.79
N GLN A 127 15.04 -5.68 -3.50
CA GLN A 127 15.89 -6.48 -2.63
C GLN A 127 15.38 -7.91 -2.46
N ALA A 128 14.07 -8.10 -2.25
CA ALA A 128 13.48 -9.44 -2.13
C ALA A 128 13.70 -10.26 -3.43
N LEU A 129 13.54 -9.65 -4.60
CA LEU A 129 13.80 -10.28 -5.89
C LEU A 129 15.29 -10.58 -6.11
N ARG A 130 16.21 -9.71 -5.68
CA ARG A 130 17.66 -9.99 -5.72
C ARG A 130 18.02 -11.19 -4.84
N GLN A 131 17.40 -11.31 -3.66
CA GLN A 131 17.63 -12.39 -2.70
C GLN A 131 17.03 -13.73 -3.15
N ALA A 132 15.86 -13.70 -3.78
CA ALA A 132 15.13 -14.90 -4.19
C ALA A 132 14.39 -14.65 -5.52
N PRO A 133 15.08 -14.68 -6.67
CA PRO A 133 14.48 -14.34 -7.97
C PRO A 133 13.25 -15.18 -8.33
N GLU A 134 13.17 -16.41 -7.85
CA GLU A 134 12.07 -17.33 -8.14
C GLU A 134 10.72 -16.88 -7.54
N ILE A 135 10.72 -15.97 -6.56
CA ILE A 135 9.47 -15.46 -5.97
C ILE A 135 8.65 -14.63 -6.97
N ALA A 136 9.28 -14.13 -8.04
CA ALA A 136 8.60 -13.37 -9.09
C ALA A 136 7.38 -14.11 -9.66
N GLN A 137 7.46 -15.44 -9.75
CA GLN A 137 6.37 -16.28 -10.27
C GLN A 137 5.34 -16.67 -9.19
N ARG A 138 5.57 -16.30 -7.93
CA ARG A 138 4.77 -16.73 -6.77
C ARG A 138 3.91 -15.61 -6.17
N LEU A 139 4.01 -14.39 -6.72
CA LEU A 139 3.26 -13.23 -6.25
C LEU A 139 2.87 -12.31 -7.42
N THR A 140 1.86 -11.49 -7.18
CA THR A 140 1.52 -10.35 -8.03
C THR A 140 1.87 -9.06 -7.31
N LEU A 141 2.66 -8.19 -7.93
CA LEU A 141 2.93 -6.85 -7.43
C LEU A 141 1.76 -5.92 -7.80
N VAL A 142 1.22 -5.21 -6.83
CA VAL A 142 0.21 -4.16 -7.01
C VAL A 142 0.85 -2.85 -6.58
N TRP A 143 1.28 -2.03 -7.52
CA TRP A 143 2.16 -0.89 -7.24
C TRP A 143 1.45 0.45 -7.48
N VAL A 144 1.46 1.32 -6.49
CA VAL A 144 1.09 2.73 -6.63
C VAL A 144 2.35 3.52 -6.95
N GLY A 145 2.47 3.96 -8.19
CA GLY A 145 3.65 4.67 -8.66
C GLY A 145 3.85 4.61 -10.16
N GLY A 146 4.84 5.37 -10.64
CA GLY A 146 5.04 5.70 -12.05
C GLY A 146 3.91 6.54 -12.65
N ALA A 147 4.03 6.86 -13.93
CA ALA A 147 3.09 7.70 -14.65
C ALA A 147 2.84 7.15 -16.05
N LEU A 148 1.70 7.51 -16.63
CA LEU A 148 1.40 7.23 -18.04
C LEU A 148 2.31 8.04 -18.96
N ASP A 149 2.58 9.30 -18.59
CA ASP A 149 3.65 10.09 -19.20
C ASP A 149 5.01 9.67 -18.61
N GLY A 150 5.86 9.02 -19.42
CA GLY A 150 7.18 8.58 -19.01
C GLY A 150 8.11 9.71 -18.53
N GLY A 151 7.85 10.96 -18.93
CA GLY A 151 8.62 12.14 -18.49
C GLY A 151 8.09 12.79 -17.20
N ALA A 152 6.90 12.42 -16.73
CA ALA A 152 6.32 12.99 -15.51
C ALA A 152 7.07 12.50 -14.28
N PHE A 153 7.34 13.41 -13.34
CA PHE A 153 7.87 13.08 -12.02
C PHE A 153 6.82 12.31 -11.22
N GLU A 154 7.21 11.20 -10.60
CA GLU A 154 6.36 10.46 -9.67
C GLU A 154 7.18 10.06 -8.44
N TYR A 155 6.63 10.32 -7.25
CA TYR A 155 7.36 10.28 -5.99
C TYR A 155 7.96 8.91 -5.65
N ASN A 156 7.18 7.83 -5.74
CA ASN A 156 7.64 6.48 -5.37
C ASN A 156 8.71 5.97 -6.32
N ARG A 157 8.55 6.22 -7.63
CA ARG A 157 9.54 5.90 -8.65
C ARG A 157 10.83 6.66 -8.43
N GLU A 158 10.77 7.96 -8.19
CA GLU A 158 11.97 8.80 -8.09
C GLU A 158 12.68 8.67 -6.74
N THR A 159 12.00 8.20 -5.69
CA THR A 159 12.62 7.90 -4.40
C THR A 159 13.66 6.77 -4.53
N ASP A 160 13.39 5.76 -5.35
CA ASP A 160 14.39 4.75 -5.73
C ASP A 160 14.23 4.33 -7.20
N ALA A 161 14.73 5.18 -8.10
CA ALA A 161 14.61 4.99 -9.54
C ALA A 161 15.34 3.73 -10.03
N GLN A 162 16.40 3.30 -9.35
CA GLN A 162 17.09 2.07 -9.71
C GLN A 162 16.27 0.83 -9.32
N ALA A 163 15.65 0.83 -8.13
CA ALA A 163 14.76 -0.27 -7.73
C ALA A 163 13.57 -0.38 -8.68
N ALA A 164 12.96 0.76 -9.04
CA ALA A 164 11.86 0.78 -9.98
C ALA A 164 12.28 0.21 -11.36
N ARG A 165 13.45 0.60 -11.88
CA ARG A 165 13.99 0.03 -13.13
C ARG A 165 14.18 -1.49 -13.05
N GLU A 166 14.76 -1.98 -11.96
CA GLU A 166 15.02 -3.42 -11.77
C GLU A 166 13.74 -4.24 -11.68
N VAL A 167 12.78 -3.79 -10.87
CA VAL A 167 11.50 -4.49 -10.66
C VAL A 167 10.67 -4.49 -11.94
N LEU A 168 10.55 -3.35 -12.62
CA LEU A 168 9.77 -3.25 -13.86
C LEU A 168 10.38 -4.09 -14.99
N ALA A 169 11.70 -4.28 -15.00
CA ALA A 169 12.40 -5.14 -15.95
C ALA A 169 12.24 -6.65 -15.67
N CYS A 170 11.70 -7.05 -14.51
CA CYS A 170 11.50 -8.45 -14.15
C CYS A 170 10.41 -9.11 -15.00
N ARG A 171 10.80 -10.01 -15.91
CA ARG A 171 9.88 -10.59 -16.91
C ARG A 171 8.81 -11.52 -16.35
N ASP A 172 9.12 -12.15 -15.22
CA ASP A 172 8.30 -13.21 -14.63
C ASP A 172 7.35 -12.68 -13.54
N LEU A 173 7.60 -11.46 -13.05
CA LEU A 173 6.77 -10.82 -12.03
C LEU A 173 5.52 -10.23 -12.68
N ALA A 174 4.32 -10.61 -12.26
CA ALA A 174 3.09 -9.92 -12.68
C ALA A 174 2.94 -8.57 -11.95
N ILE A 175 2.55 -7.51 -12.67
CA ILE A 175 2.42 -6.16 -12.10
C ILE A 175 1.10 -5.52 -12.49
N SER A 176 0.35 -5.07 -11.49
CA SER A 176 -0.79 -4.15 -11.60
C SER A 176 -0.37 -2.78 -11.11
N GLN A 177 -0.19 -1.83 -12.01
CA GLN A 177 0.25 -0.47 -11.71
C GLN A 177 -0.94 0.49 -11.58
N PHE A 178 -0.94 1.31 -10.54
CA PHE A 178 -1.76 2.51 -10.40
C PHE A 178 -0.86 3.72 -10.64
N PRO A 179 -0.90 4.34 -11.84
CA PRO A 179 -0.04 5.47 -12.17
C PRO A 179 -0.57 6.79 -11.59
N LEU A 180 0.29 7.82 -11.57
CA LEU A 180 0.04 9.19 -11.11
C LEU A 180 -1.32 9.74 -11.53
N GLU A 181 -1.67 9.59 -12.80
CA GLU A 181 -2.91 10.09 -13.40
C GLU A 181 -4.16 9.39 -12.87
N THR A 182 -4.02 8.20 -12.31
CA THR A 182 -5.12 7.40 -11.77
C THR A 182 -5.22 7.54 -10.26
N TYR A 183 -4.14 7.29 -9.51
CA TYR A 183 -4.25 7.32 -8.05
C TYR A 183 -4.55 8.73 -7.52
N ARG A 184 -4.07 9.79 -8.18
CA ARG A 184 -4.40 11.18 -7.78
C ARG A 184 -5.85 11.57 -8.02
N ARG A 185 -6.64 10.76 -8.72
CA ARG A 185 -8.10 10.97 -8.84
C ARG A 185 -8.87 10.38 -7.66
N CYS A 186 -8.20 9.68 -6.75
CA CYS A 186 -8.79 9.20 -5.50
C CYS A 186 -8.85 10.31 -4.45
N THR A 187 -9.33 11.48 -4.86
CA THR A 187 -9.31 12.70 -4.07
C THR A 187 -10.47 12.76 -3.10
N TYR A 188 -10.20 13.25 -1.89
CA TYR A 188 -11.17 13.54 -0.85
C TYR A 188 -11.03 15.00 -0.42
N SER A 189 -12.12 15.68 -0.06
CA SER A 189 -11.97 17.02 0.54
C SER A 189 -11.40 16.91 1.95
N VAL A 190 -10.63 17.91 2.37
CA VAL A 190 -10.09 17.93 3.75
C VAL A 190 -11.23 18.02 4.78
N ALA A 191 -12.30 18.76 4.46
CA ALA A 191 -13.49 18.84 5.31
C ALA A 191 -14.18 17.47 5.49
N GLU A 192 -14.29 16.68 4.42
CA GLU A 192 -14.81 15.32 4.53
C GLU A 192 -13.82 14.39 5.25
N LEU A 193 -12.50 14.54 5.09
CA LEU A 193 -11.52 13.75 5.87
C LEU A 193 -11.70 14.02 7.37
N GLU A 194 -11.74 15.28 7.77
CA GLU A 194 -11.92 15.66 9.17
C GLU A 194 -13.22 15.07 9.74
N GLN A 195 -14.32 15.26 9.03
CA GLN A 195 -15.64 14.85 9.50
C GLN A 195 -15.83 13.32 9.44
N ASP A 196 -15.54 12.70 8.30
CA ASP A 196 -15.89 11.32 8.04
C ASP A 196 -14.81 10.36 8.54
N LEU A 197 -13.54 10.60 8.21
CA LEU A 197 -12.44 9.76 8.69
C LEU A 197 -12.25 9.98 10.19
N GLY A 198 -12.07 11.24 10.61
CA GLY A 198 -11.91 11.59 12.03
C GLY A 198 -13.11 11.20 12.90
N GLY A 199 -14.33 11.21 12.34
CA GLY A 199 -15.55 10.81 13.02
C GLY A 199 -15.86 9.31 13.02
N SER A 200 -15.07 8.46 12.35
CA SER A 200 -15.35 7.03 12.17
C SER A 200 -14.77 6.11 13.26
N GLY A 201 -14.83 6.55 14.52
CA GLY A 201 -14.38 5.77 15.68
C GLY A 201 -12.89 5.91 15.99
N ARG A 202 -12.35 5.06 16.87
CA ARG A 202 -11.00 5.19 17.43
C ARG A 202 -9.91 5.10 16.36
N VAL A 203 -10.05 4.16 15.42
CA VAL A 203 -9.12 4.02 14.28
C VAL A 203 -9.17 5.26 13.40
N GLY A 204 -10.37 5.73 13.05
CA GLY A 204 -10.55 6.93 12.22
C GLY A 204 -9.97 8.20 12.84
N ALA A 205 -10.22 8.42 14.13
CA ALA A 205 -9.66 9.54 14.89
C ALA A 205 -8.13 9.48 14.95
N TRP A 206 -7.55 8.29 15.14
CA TRP A 206 -6.10 8.11 15.12
C TRP A 206 -5.52 8.39 13.73
N LEU A 207 -6.17 7.95 12.65
CA LEU A 207 -5.74 8.25 11.28
C LEU A 207 -5.78 9.77 11.01
N TRP A 208 -6.86 10.45 11.38
CA TRP A 208 -6.98 11.91 11.24
C TRP A 208 -5.85 12.67 11.93
N GLN A 209 -5.46 12.26 13.14
CA GLN A 209 -4.34 12.89 13.82
C GLN A 209 -3.03 12.82 13.02
N ARG A 210 -2.82 11.81 12.17
CA ARG A 210 -1.62 11.72 11.32
C ARG A 210 -1.59 12.79 10.24
N TYR A 211 -2.75 13.22 9.72
CA TYR A 211 -2.84 14.37 8.82
C TYR A 211 -2.46 15.70 9.50
N VAL A 212 -2.62 15.78 10.82
CA VAL A 212 -2.29 16.99 11.60
C VAL A 212 -0.84 16.98 12.09
N GLU A 213 -0.29 15.81 12.39
CA GLU A 213 1.00 15.67 13.07
C GLU A 213 2.17 15.30 12.15
N LEU A 214 1.92 14.58 11.04
CA LEU A 214 3.00 14.23 10.12
C LEU A 214 3.43 15.47 9.33
N PRO A 215 4.75 15.62 9.08
CA PRO A 215 5.29 16.82 8.47
C PRO A 215 4.85 16.92 7.01
N VAL A 216 4.04 17.92 6.70
CA VAL A 216 3.88 18.42 5.33
C VAL A 216 4.88 19.54 5.16
N PRO A 217 5.71 19.55 4.10
CA PRO A 217 6.65 20.65 3.89
C PRO A 217 5.92 22.01 3.83
N ASP A 218 6.32 22.96 4.68
CA ASP A 218 5.66 24.28 4.85
C ASP A 218 5.50 25.08 3.55
N PHE A 219 6.30 24.77 2.52
CA PHE A 219 6.24 25.42 1.22
C PHE A 219 5.12 24.90 0.31
N LEU A 220 4.49 23.78 0.66
CA LEU A 220 3.33 23.27 -0.06
C LEU A 220 2.07 23.96 0.47
N PRO A 221 1.25 24.56 -0.40
CA PRO A 221 -0.01 25.15 0.04
C PRO A 221 -0.88 24.05 0.63
N GLN A 222 -1.55 24.34 1.76
CA GLN A 222 -2.56 23.43 2.28
C GLN A 222 -3.67 23.28 1.25
N PRO A 223 -3.88 22.08 0.69
CA PRO A 223 -4.90 21.91 -0.33
C PRO A 223 -6.27 21.73 0.33
N GLU A 224 -7.33 22.20 -0.32
CA GLU A 224 -8.73 21.90 0.08
C GLU A 224 -9.08 20.41 -0.13
N THR A 225 -8.19 19.67 -0.77
CA THR A 225 -8.37 18.27 -1.14
C THR A 225 -7.10 17.46 -0.95
N TRP A 226 -7.22 16.23 -0.47
CA TRP A 226 -6.12 15.30 -0.33
C TRP A 226 -6.35 14.03 -1.17
N PRO A 227 -5.39 13.58 -1.99
CA PRO A 227 -5.49 12.31 -2.68
C PRO A 227 -5.28 11.14 -1.70
N LEU A 228 -6.23 10.20 -1.64
CA LEU A 228 -6.04 8.89 -1.02
C LEU A 228 -5.41 7.92 -2.03
N GLY A 229 -4.23 8.29 -2.53
CA GLY A 229 -3.53 7.65 -3.63
C GLY A 229 -3.12 6.21 -3.34
N ASP A 230 -2.87 5.88 -2.07
CA ASP A 230 -2.38 4.56 -1.68
C ASP A 230 -3.50 3.54 -1.48
N SER A 231 -4.76 3.99 -1.46
CA SER A 231 -5.94 3.16 -1.19
C SER A 231 -6.46 2.29 -2.34
N PRO A 232 -6.35 2.65 -3.64
CA PRO A 232 -6.90 1.88 -4.78
C PRO A 232 -6.51 0.41 -4.85
N PRO A 233 -5.31 -0.06 -4.46
CA PRO A 233 -4.96 -1.47 -4.42
C PRO A 233 -5.96 -2.37 -3.65
N VAL A 234 -6.74 -1.82 -2.71
CA VAL A 234 -7.79 -2.58 -2.01
C VAL A 234 -8.94 -3.00 -2.94
N LEU A 235 -9.17 -2.25 -4.04
CA LEU A 235 -10.17 -2.61 -5.06
C LEU A 235 -9.83 -3.95 -5.70
N VAL A 236 -8.54 -4.21 -5.94
CA VAL A 236 -8.03 -5.44 -6.54
C VAL A 236 -7.98 -6.59 -5.53
N THR A 237 -7.51 -6.32 -4.31
CA THR A 237 -7.26 -7.38 -3.32
C THR A 237 -8.53 -7.83 -2.58
N ALA A 238 -9.39 -6.89 -2.18
CA ALA A 238 -10.51 -7.15 -1.28
C ALA A 238 -11.90 -7.05 -1.92
N LEU A 239 -12.08 -6.08 -2.82
CA LEU A 239 -13.39 -5.76 -3.37
C LEU A 239 -13.62 -6.52 -4.67
N ASP A 240 -13.57 -5.82 -5.80
CA ASP A 240 -13.69 -6.42 -7.11
C ASP A 240 -12.83 -5.65 -8.10
N ASP A 241 -12.05 -6.39 -8.88
CA ASP A 241 -11.22 -5.84 -9.94
C ASP A 241 -12.06 -5.15 -11.04
N ALA A 242 -13.35 -5.50 -11.14
CA ALA A 242 -14.32 -4.79 -11.98
C ALA A 242 -14.58 -3.33 -11.57
N ALA A 243 -14.14 -2.91 -10.37
CA ALA A 243 -14.17 -1.52 -9.94
C ALA A 243 -13.03 -0.67 -10.55
N CYS A 244 -12.17 -1.28 -11.36
CA CYS A 244 -11.06 -0.63 -12.05
C CYS A 244 -11.16 -0.85 -13.55
N SER A 245 -10.69 0.12 -14.33
CA SER A 245 -10.40 -0.04 -15.76
C SER A 245 -8.90 -0.24 -15.97
N TRP A 246 -8.54 -1.11 -16.92
CA TRP A 246 -7.15 -1.52 -17.13
C TRP A 246 -6.77 -1.48 -18.61
N THR A 247 -5.52 -1.11 -18.87
CA THR A 247 -4.81 -1.50 -20.09
C THR A 247 -3.90 -2.67 -19.77
N GLU A 248 -3.97 -3.74 -20.56
CA GLU A 248 -3.20 -4.96 -20.32
C GLU A 248 -2.20 -5.24 -21.45
N SER A 249 -1.03 -5.72 -21.07
CA SER A 249 0.03 -6.16 -21.99
C SER A 249 0.84 -7.30 -21.37
N LEU A 250 1.68 -7.94 -22.17
CA LEU A 250 2.66 -8.91 -21.69
C LEU A 250 4.06 -8.27 -21.76
N VAL A 251 4.93 -8.58 -20.80
CA VAL A 251 6.33 -8.10 -20.83
C VAL A 251 7.06 -8.58 -22.09
N ALA A 252 6.78 -9.82 -22.49
CA ALA A 252 7.29 -10.48 -23.68
C ALA A 252 6.30 -11.60 -24.08
N PRO A 253 6.39 -12.18 -25.29
CA PRO A 253 5.59 -13.35 -25.64
C PRO A 253 5.77 -14.48 -24.60
N GLY A 254 4.68 -14.86 -23.92
CA GLY A 254 4.69 -15.86 -22.84
C GLY A 254 5.21 -15.36 -21.48
N GLY A 255 5.53 -14.08 -21.34
CA GLY A 255 5.94 -13.47 -20.07
C GLY A 255 4.76 -13.08 -19.17
N ALA A 256 5.06 -12.51 -18.01
CA ALA A 256 4.04 -12.10 -17.05
C ALA A 256 3.16 -10.94 -17.56
N VAL A 257 1.96 -10.84 -16.99
CA VAL A 257 1.00 -9.78 -17.32
C VAL A 257 1.45 -8.45 -16.70
N ARG A 258 1.26 -7.38 -17.47
CA ARG A 258 1.37 -5.98 -17.05
C ARG A 258 0.01 -5.33 -17.21
N ARG A 259 -0.52 -4.80 -16.11
CA ARG A 259 -1.79 -4.07 -16.08
C ARG A 259 -1.49 -2.65 -15.64
N VAL A 260 -2.02 -1.66 -16.34
CA VAL A 260 -1.93 -0.25 -15.96
C VAL A 260 -3.35 0.27 -15.76
N CYS A 261 -3.66 0.71 -14.55
CA CYS A 261 -4.98 1.18 -14.18
C CYS A 261 -5.26 2.55 -14.81
N THR A 262 -6.36 2.65 -15.55
CA THR A 262 -6.78 3.87 -16.23
C THR A 262 -8.00 4.52 -15.61
N ASP A 263 -8.71 3.84 -14.70
CA ASP A 263 -9.86 4.39 -13.97
C ASP A 263 -10.19 3.55 -12.73
N VAL A 264 -10.79 4.17 -11.72
CA VAL A 264 -11.15 3.55 -10.43
C VAL A 264 -12.49 4.06 -9.92
N ASP A 265 -13.33 3.19 -9.34
CA ASP A 265 -14.54 3.61 -8.63
C ASP A 265 -14.19 4.17 -7.24
N THR A 266 -13.83 5.45 -7.21
CA THR A 266 -13.47 6.18 -5.98
C THR A 266 -14.61 6.19 -4.96
N ARG A 267 -15.86 6.22 -5.41
CA ARG A 267 -17.03 6.23 -4.52
C ARG A 267 -17.14 4.88 -3.78
N LEU A 268 -16.94 3.76 -4.48
CA LEU A 268 -16.90 2.44 -3.83
C LEU A 268 -15.74 2.36 -2.83
N LEU A 269 -14.55 2.80 -3.24
CA LEU A 269 -13.34 2.80 -2.41
C LEU A 269 -13.58 3.49 -1.06
N VAL A 270 -14.01 4.75 -1.09
CA VAL A 270 -14.25 5.55 0.13
C VAL A 270 -15.43 5.00 0.94
N ALA A 271 -16.57 4.71 0.29
CA ALA A 271 -17.76 4.28 1.01
C ALA A 271 -17.53 2.98 1.79
N ASP A 272 -16.76 2.05 1.20
CA ASP A 272 -16.39 0.79 1.84
C ASP A 272 -15.43 1.01 3.02
N LEU A 273 -14.41 1.87 2.88
CA LEU A 273 -13.51 2.25 3.98
C LEU A 273 -14.29 2.80 5.19
N LEU A 274 -15.12 3.82 4.98
CA LEU A 274 -15.89 4.45 6.06
C LEU A 274 -16.91 3.49 6.68
N ALA A 275 -17.52 2.61 5.88
CA ALA A 275 -18.42 1.59 6.40
C ALA A 275 -17.67 0.59 7.29
N ARG A 276 -16.45 0.21 6.92
CA ARG A 276 -15.60 -0.71 7.69
C ARG A 276 -15.13 -0.12 9.00
N LEU A 277 -14.63 1.12 9.00
CA LEU A 277 -14.21 1.82 10.21
C LEU A 277 -15.36 1.90 11.22
N ARG A 278 -16.53 2.40 10.78
CA ARG A 278 -17.73 2.48 11.64
C ARG A 278 -18.22 1.10 12.12
N ARG A 279 -18.11 0.06 11.28
CA ARG A 279 -18.45 -1.32 11.68
C ARG A 279 -17.47 -1.87 12.70
N HIS A 280 -16.18 -1.57 12.56
CA HIS A 280 -15.15 -1.99 13.49
C HIS A 280 -15.38 -1.38 14.88
N GLU A 281 -15.60 -0.07 14.96
CA GLU A 281 -15.87 0.63 16.21
C GLU A 281 -17.09 0.04 16.94
N ARG A 282 -18.20 -0.20 16.22
CA ARG A 282 -19.40 -0.81 16.81
C ARG A 282 -19.15 -2.19 17.41
N ARG A 283 -18.22 -2.97 16.85
CA ARG A 283 -17.87 -4.31 17.35
C ARG A 283 -16.97 -4.25 18.57
N GLN A 284 -16.13 -3.23 18.71
CA GLN A 284 -15.26 -3.04 19.86
C GLN A 284 -15.99 -2.43 21.07
N GLY A 285 -17.07 -1.66 20.83
CA GLY A 285 -17.92 -1.09 21.86
C GLY A 285 -19.07 -1.99 22.37
N SER A 286 -19.23 -3.20 21.79
CA SER A 286 -20.22 -4.21 22.21
C SER A 286 -19.56 -5.29 23.06
#